data_AF-A0A8H5BTM7-F1
#
_entry.id   AF-A0A8H5BTM7-F1
#
_cell.length_a   1.000
_cell.length_b   1.000
_cell.length_c   1.000
_cell.angle_alpha   90.00
_cell.angle_beta   90.00
_cell.angle_gamma   90.00
#
_symmetry.space_group_name_H-M   'P 1'
#
loop_
_entity.id
_entity.type
_entity.pdbx_description
1 polymer ?
#
loop_
_entity_poly.entity_id
_entity_poly.type
_entity_poly.pdbx_seq_one_letter_code
_entity_poly.pdbx_strand_id
1 'polypeptide(L)'
;MQSIEDIYFISMPDRHSLRSRLGQMLGSNSASIPPITFKTLQPLTQMPALVELDIADTAALTMSLSELETLLSSLTHLKALHLNPSPLRLNESSFGLEIIPAVGRHCKEIQEFSAFFDATRPIPLTSAVDAATLFPALVQLCVSVSIITQEVQGDVAIYLSDILPKKCKLSIIGTEWPGKIDDREEDVNLKWLQAIMNVRKYMWHQVSDMIDPLRQLRHSERVKAEKAVEEATHHSNREIEELCKRLAHLENESRGDAR
;
A
#
# COMPACT_ATOMS: atom_id res chain seq x y z
N MET A 1 -17.78 10.36 -33.49
CA MET A 1 -17.34 9.92 -32.15
C MET A 1 -16.07 10.68 -31.83
N GLN A 2 -16.19 11.80 -31.10
CA GLN A 2 -15.04 12.55 -30.57
C GLN A 2 -14.86 12.13 -29.12
N SER A 3 -13.69 11.60 -28.78
CA SER A 3 -13.28 11.27 -27.42
C SER A 3 -12.90 12.55 -26.70
N ILE A 4 -13.53 12.81 -25.57
CA ILE A 4 -13.16 13.87 -24.64
C ILE A 4 -12.24 13.22 -23.60
N GLU A 5 -10.93 13.48 -23.71
CA GLU A 5 -9.95 13.26 -22.66
C GLU A 5 -9.84 14.57 -21.87
N ASP A 6 -10.66 14.73 -20.85
CA ASP A 6 -10.48 15.82 -19.89
C ASP A 6 -9.42 15.38 -18.86
N ILE A 7 -8.16 15.64 -19.17
CA ILE A 7 -7.05 15.52 -18.22
C ILE A 7 -6.94 16.86 -17.48
N TYR A 8 -7.39 16.91 -16.23
CA TYR A 8 -7.22 18.08 -15.38
C TYR A 8 -5.86 18.06 -14.69
N PHE A 9 -4.86 18.74 -15.28
CA PHE A 9 -3.61 19.06 -14.60
C PHE A 9 -3.78 20.32 -13.74
N ILE A 10 -3.76 20.17 -12.42
CA ILE A 10 -3.49 21.30 -11.52
C ILE A 10 -1.96 21.46 -11.45
N SER A 11 -1.42 22.30 -12.34
CA SER A 11 0.01 22.56 -12.43
C SER A 11 0.52 23.37 -11.23
N MET A 12 1.64 22.92 -10.64
CA MET A 12 2.34 23.56 -9.52
C MET A 12 2.83 24.99 -9.84
N PRO A 13 2.92 25.90 -8.85
CA PRO A 13 3.47 27.23 -9.04
C PRO A 13 5.00 27.22 -9.26
N ASP A 14 5.50 28.28 -9.90
CA ASP A 14 6.90 28.55 -10.24
C ASP A 14 7.91 28.31 -9.09
N ARG A 15 9.12 27.85 -9.43
CA ARG A 15 10.21 27.46 -8.51
C ARG A 15 10.65 28.59 -7.58
N HIS A 16 10.57 29.85 -8.03
CA HIS A 16 10.86 31.01 -7.19
C HIS A 16 9.76 31.27 -6.14
N SER A 17 8.51 30.88 -6.42
CA SER A 17 7.39 31.01 -5.48
C SER A 17 7.48 30.04 -4.31
N LEU A 18 8.03 28.84 -4.51
CA LEU A 18 8.17 27.83 -3.44
C LEU A 18 9.22 28.22 -2.39
N ARG A 19 10.36 28.77 -2.82
CA ARG A 19 11.40 29.27 -1.89
C ARG A 19 10.90 30.45 -1.03
N SER A 20 10.22 31.41 -1.66
CA SER A 20 9.65 32.55 -0.93
C SER A 20 8.55 32.12 0.05
N ARG A 21 7.73 31.13 -0.32
CA ARG A 21 6.70 30.55 0.55
C ARG A 21 7.26 29.74 1.72
N LEU A 22 8.32 28.94 1.52
CA LEU A 22 8.97 28.21 2.61
C LEU A 22 9.59 29.16 3.64
N GLY A 23 10.25 30.23 3.19
CA GLY A 23 10.76 31.29 4.07
C GLY A 23 9.65 32.04 4.84
N GLN A 24 8.49 32.28 4.20
CA GLN A 24 7.33 32.88 4.88
C GLN A 24 6.58 31.91 5.80
N MET A 25 6.49 30.62 5.47
CA MET A 25 5.82 29.61 6.30
C MET A 25 6.60 29.27 7.57
N LEU A 26 7.93 29.38 7.54
CA LEU A 26 8.78 29.15 8.71
C LEU A 26 8.96 30.41 9.58
N GLY A 27 8.61 31.61 9.09
CA GLY A 27 8.96 32.88 9.75
C GLY A 27 7.88 33.97 9.82
N SER A 28 6.66 33.78 9.34
CA SER A 28 5.65 34.87 9.34
C SER A 28 4.22 34.32 9.40
N ASN A 29 3.30 35.09 10.01
CA ASN A 29 1.83 34.90 10.03
C ASN A 29 1.23 34.89 8.60
N SER A 30 1.67 33.98 7.74
CA SER A 30 1.10 33.71 6.43
C SER A 30 -0.26 33.04 6.66
N ALA A 31 -1.30 33.60 6.03
CA ALA A 31 -2.63 33.00 6.03
C ALA A 31 -2.49 31.52 5.65
N SER A 32 -2.81 30.61 6.58
CA SER A 32 -2.61 29.19 6.35
C SER A 32 -3.42 28.79 5.11
N ILE A 33 -2.75 28.22 4.12
CA ILE A 33 -3.45 27.60 3.00
C ILE A 33 -4.34 26.52 3.63
N PRO A 34 -5.67 26.59 3.45
CA PRO A 34 -6.57 25.63 4.07
C PRO A 34 -6.23 24.23 3.55
N PRO A 35 -6.19 23.21 4.40
CA PRO A 35 -5.88 21.86 3.96
C PRO A 35 -6.95 21.34 3.01
N ILE A 36 -6.56 20.48 2.07
CA ILE A 36 -7.53 19.71 1.26
C ILE A 36 -8.27 18.75 2.19
N THR A 37 -9.59 18.90 2.24
CA THR A 37 -10.49 18.05 3.03
C THR A 37 -11.38 17.20 2.13
N PHE A 38 -12.08 16.22 2.69
CA PHE A 38 -13.10 15.47 1.94
C PHE A 38 -14.14 16.39 1.29
N LYS A 39 -14.58 17.46 1.96
CA LYS A 39 -15.53 18.44 1.40
C LYS A 39 -14.99 19.10 0.11
N THR A 40 -13.69 19.33 0.04
CA THR A 40 -13.02 19.87 -1.16
C THR A 40 -13.06 18.86 -2.31
N LEU A 41 -12.92 17.57 -2.01
CA LEU A 41 -12.88 16.49 -3.00
C LEU A 41 -14.26 15.89 -3.33
N GLN A 42 -15.28 16.21 -2.54
CA GLN A 42 -16.64 15.70 -2.71
C GLN A 42 -17.20 15.86 -4.14
N PRO A 43 -16.97 16.97 -4.87
CA PRO A 43 -17.43 17.09 -6.26
C PRO A 43 -16.90 15.99 -7.19
N LEU A 44 -15.72 15.43 -6.92
CA LEU A 44 -15.13 14.34 -7.72
C LEU A 44 -15.99 13.07 -7.68
N THR A 45 -16.84 12.89 -6.65
CA THR A 45 -17.78 11.75 -6.60
C THR A 45 -18.79 11.74 -7.75
N GLN A 46 -18.94 12.86 -8.46
CA GLN A 46 -19.81 12.98 -9.64
C GLN A 46 -19.08 12.67 -10.95
N MET A 47 -17.83 12.21 -10.90
CA MET A 47 -16.98 11.91 -12.05
C MET A 47 -16.63 10.41 -12.11
N PRO A 48 -17.60 9.51 -12.36
CA PRO A 48 -17.36 8.06 -12.32
C PRO A 48 -16.41 7.56 -13.41
N ALA A 49 -16.23 8.33 -14.48
CA ALA A 49 -15.30 8.02 -15.58
C ALA A 49 -13.86 8.47 -15.32
N LEU A 50 -13.55 8.99 -14.12
CA LEU A 50 -12.20 9.46 -13.79
C LEU A 50 -11.22 8.29 -13.76
N VAL A 51 -10.17 8.40 -14.58
CA VAL A 51 -9.14 7.35 -14.74
C VAL A 51 -7.88 7.67 -13.93
N GLU A 52 -7.61 8.95 -13.68
CA GLU A 52 -6.43 9.41 -12.96
C GLU A 52 -6.81 10.53 -12.01
N LEU A 53 -6.27 10.47 -10.78
CA LEU A 53 -6.43 11.50 -9.78
C LEU A 53 -5.06 11.79 -9.15
N ASP A 54 -4.52 12.97 -9.41
CA ASP A 54 -3.31 13.48 -8.77
C ASP A 54 -3.63 14.68 -7.87
N ILE A 55 -3.39 14.52 -6.59
CA ILE A 55 -3.52 15.54 -5.57
C ILE A 55 -2.13 15.83 -5.03
N ALA A 56 -1.48 16.86 -5.56
CA ALA A 56 -0.20 17.35 -5.05
C ALA A 56 -0.43 18.66 -4.27
N ASP A 57 -0.29 18.62 -2.94
CA ASP A 57 -0.43 19.81 -2.09
C ASP A 57 0.73 19.91 -1.10
N THR A 58 1.16 21.13 -0.87
CA THR A 58 2.08 21.51 0.20
C THR A 58 1.56 21.13 1.59
N ALA A 59 0.25 21.19 1.81
CA ALA A 59 -0.41 20.84 3.07
C ALA A 59 -0.77 19.35 3.13
N ALA A 60 -0.79 18.78 4.33
CA ALA A 60 -1.25 17.40 4.52
C ALA A 60 -2.74 17.27 4.14
N LEU A 61 -3.06 16.19 3.42
CA LEU A 61 -4.44 15.83 3.13
C LEU A 61 -5.16 15.54 4.46
N THR A 62 -6.28 16.21 4.74
CA THR A 62 -7.02 16.05 6.00
C THR A 62 -8.35 15.36 5.71
N MET A 63 -8.36 14.03 5.76
CA MET A 63 -9.57 13.22 5.68
C MET A 63 -9.36 11.90 6.39
N SER A 64 -10.45 11.33 6.88
CA SER A 64 -10.47 9.99 7.48
C SER A 64 -10.46 8.90 6.41
N LEU A 65 -10.16 7.67 6.82
CA LEU A 65 -10.20 6.50 5.93
C LEU A 65 -11.60 6.28 5.35
N SER A 66 -12.66 6.44 6.13
CA SER A 66 -14.04 6.23 5.66
C SER A 66 -14.49 7.28 4.64
N GLU A 67 -14.02 8.52 4.77
CA GLU A 67 -14.22 9.56 3.77
C GLU A 67 -13.48 9.24 2.47
N LEU A 68 -12.24 8.74 2.57
CA LEU A 68 -11.50 8.28 1.41
C LEU A 68 -12.22 7.11 0.72
N GLU A 69 -12.70 6.12 1.47
CA GLU A 69 -13.48 5.00 0.90
C GLU A 69 -14.76 5.48 0.22
N THR A 70 -15.44 6.46 0.81
CA THR A 70 -16.62 7.09 0.20
C THR A 70 -16.27 7.71 -1.15
N LEU A 71 -15.14 8.43 -1.22
CA LEU A 71 -14.62 8.98 -2.47
C LEU A 71 -14.32 7.88 -3.49
N LEU A 72 -13.52 6.88 -3.11
CA LEU A 72 -13.07 5.81 -3.99
C LEU A 72 -14.20 4.90 -4.48
N SER A 73 -15.26 4.74 -3.68
CA SER A 73 -16.45 3.98 -4.09
C SER A 73 -17.17 4.57 -5.31
N SER A 74 -16.98 5.86 -5.56
CA SER A 74 -17.52 6.56 -6.74
C SER A 74 -16.53 6.59 -7.92
N LEU A 75 -15.26 6.22 -7.70
CA LEU A 75 -14.16 6.33 -8.65
C LEU A 75 -13.57 4.95 -8.99
N THR A 76 -14.43 4.03 -9.40
CA THR A 76 -14.09 2.60 -9.58
C THR A 76 -13.17 2.32 -10.77
N HIS A 77 -13.13 3.23 -11.76
CA HIS A 77 -12.31 3.13 -12.97
C HIS A 77 -10.92 3.77 -12.86
N LEU A 78 -10.51 4.19 -11.66
CA LEU A 78 -9.18 4.75 -11.44
C LEU A 78 -8.08 3.73 -11.78
N LYS A 79 -7.16 4.16 -12.61
CA LYS A 79 -5.90 3.47 -12.97
C LYS A 79 -4.69 4.08 -12.27
N ALA A 80 -4.73 5.38 -11.97
CA ALA A 80 -3.67 6.05 -11.24
C ALA A 80 -4.25 6.94 -10.13
N LEU A 81 -3.69 6.83 -8.93
CA LEU A 81 -4.10 7.59 -7.75
C LEU A 81 -2.87 8.08 -7.00
N HIS A 82 -2.69 9.39 -6.93
CA HIS A 82 -1.60 10.05 -6.21
C HIS A 82 -2.19 10.95 -5.12
N LEU A 83 -2.17 10.48 -3.87
CA LEU A 83 -2.70 11.18 -2.70
C LEU A 83 -1.58 11.86 -1.94
N ASN A 84 -1.20 13.03 -2.44
CA ASN A 84 -0.16 13.88 -1.90
C ASN A 84 1.11 13.10 -1.53
N PRO A 85 1.83 12.56 -2.52
CA PRO A 85 2.96 11.67 -2.26
C PRO A 85 4.17 12.39 -1.65
N SER A 86 4.23 13.72 -1.68
CA SER A 86 5.39 14.50 -1.21
C SER A 86 4.97 15.80 -0.52
N PRO A 87 4.31 15.73 0.66
CA PRO A 87 3.90 16.91 1.40
C PRO A 87 5.12 17.68 1.92
N LEU A 88 4.97 18.98 2.21
CA LEU A 88 6.01 19.73 2.93
C LEU A 88 6.08 19.33 4.41
N ARG A 89 4.95 18.95 4.99
CA ARG A 89 4.85 18.48 6.38
C ARG A 89 5.09 16.98 6.43
N LEU A 90 6.33 16.58 6.77
CA LEU A 90 6.73 15.18 6.80
C LEU A 90 6.50 14.48 8.16
N ASN A 91 5.93 15.17 9.14
CA ASN A 91 5.81 14.65 10.51
C ASN A 91 4.46 13.97 10.79
N GLU A 92 3.46 14.20 9.95
CA GLU A 92 2.10 13.74 10.15
C GLU A 92 1.49 13.26 8.84
N SER A 93 0.75 12.16 8.90
CA SER A 93 -0.10 11.68 7.81
C SER A 93 -1.50 11.41 8.35
N SER A 94 -2.52 11.59 7.53
CA SER A 94 -3.88 11.16 7.88
C SER A 94 -4.04 9.64 7.85
N PHE A 95 -3.21 8.94 7.08
CA PHE A 95 -3.34 7.51 6.83
C PHE A 95 -2.12 6.72 7.29
N GLY A 96 -2.34 5.50 7.77
CA GLY A 96 -1.34 4.45 7.83
C GLY A 96 -1.44 3.49 6.64
N LEU A 97 -0.92 2.27 6.80
CA LEU A 97 -0.91 1.24 5.76
C LEU A 97 -2.32 0.71 5.40
N GLU A 98 -3.33 0.95 6.24
CA GLU A 98 -4.73 0.59 6.00
C GLU A 98 -5.34 1.22 4.74
N ILE A 99 -4.74 2.30 4.23
CA ILE A 99 -5.15 2.92 2.97
C ILE A 99 -4.96 2.00 1.77
N ILE A 100 -3.91 1.17 1.78
CA ILE A 100 -3.59 0.30 0.65
C ILE A 100 -4.75 -0.67 0.39
N PRO A 101 -5.19 -1.53 1.34
CA PRO A 101 -6.34 -2.40 1.09
C PRO A 101 -7.66 -1.64 0.87
N ALA A 102 -7.82 -0.42 1.37
CA ALA A 102 -8.99 0.40 1.04
C ALA A 102 -9.05 0.75 -0.45
N VAL A 103 -7.93 1.18 -1.05
CA VAL A 103 -7.83 1.43 -2.49
C VAL A 103 -8.12 0.16 -3.29
N GLY A 104 -7.49 -0.96 -2.93
CA GLY A 104 -7.69 -2.22 -3.64
C GLY A 104 -9.12 -2.76 -3.56
N ARG A 105 -9.89 -2.42 -2.52
CA ARG A 105 -11.32 -2.82 -2.43
C ARG A 105 -12.19 -2.09 -3.45
N HIS A 106 -11.96 -0.81 -3.68
CA HIS A 106 -12.84 0.02 -4.52
C HIS A 106 -12.35 0.17 -5.96
N CYS A 107 -11.04 0.24 -6.19
CA CYS A 107 -10.46 0.54 -7.50
C CYS A 107 -9.71 -0.68 -8.06
N LYS A 108 -10.44 -1.60 -8.72
CA LYS A 108 -9.84 -2.86 -9.23
C LYS A 108 -8.94 -2.66 -10.43
N GLU A 109 -9.10 -1.56 -11.17
CA GLU A 109 -8.29 -1.21 -12.33
C GLU A 109 -7.01 -0.45 -11.96
N ILE A 110 -6.76 -0.19 -10.67
CA ILE A 110 -5.62 0.60 -10.22
C ILE A 110 -4.30 -0.07 -10.63
N GLN A 111 -3.47 0.67 -11.35
CA GLN A 111 -2.14 0.27 -11.83
C GLN A 111 -1.05 0.96 -11.03
N GLU A 112 -1.29 2.23 -10.67
CA GLU A 112 -0.37 3.06 -9.92
C GLU A 112 -1.07 3.66 -8.70
N PHE A 113 -0.49 3.44 -7.53
CA PHE A 113 -0.94 4.08 -6.30
C PHE A 113 0.24 4.75 -5.62
N SER A 114 0.07 6.01 -5.25
CA SER A 114 1.02 6.73 -4.42
C SER A 114 0.32 7.51 -3.32
N ALA A 115 0.88 7.47 -2.13
CA ALA A 115 0.41 8.29 -1.01
C ALA A 115 1.56 8.53 -0.05
N PHE A 116 1.49 9.63 0.69
CA PHE A 116 2.27 9.80 1.90
C PHE A 116 1.49 9.19 3.07
N PHE A 117 2.06 8.18 3.73
CA PHE A 117 1.42 7.51 4.87
C PHE A 117 2.38 7.29 6.04
N ASP A 118 1.81 6.89 7.18
CA ASP A 118 2.52 6.60 8.42
C ASP A 118 2.58 5.10 8.70
N ALA A 119 3.70 4.48 8.35
CA ALA A 119 3.94 3.06 8.55
C ALA A 119 4.32 2.69 10.00
N THR A 120 4.39 3.67 10.91
CA THR A 120 4.58 3.41 12.36
C THR A 120 3.26 3.11 13.08
N ARG A 121 2.14 3.36 12.40
CA ARG A 121 0.81 3.00 12.90
C ARG A 121 0.63 1.48 12.93
N PRO A 122 -0.31 0.97 13.75
CA PRO A 122 -0.63 -0.45 13.80
C PRO A 122 -0.86 -1.03 12.40
N ILE A 123 -0.11 -2.06 12.07
CA ILE A 123 -0.22 -2.73 10.77
C ILE A 123 -1.59 -3.42 10.71
N PRO A 124 -2.37 -3.21 9.64
CA PRO A 124 -3.67 -3.85 9.49
C PRO A 124 -3.53 -5.36 9.50
N LEU A 125 -4.38 -6.04 10.26
CA LEU A 125 -4.48 -7.49 10.17
C LEU A 125 -4.92 -7.85 8.75
N THR A 126 -4.04 -8.53 8.01
CA THR A 126 -4.42 -9.11 6.73
C THR A 126 -5.35 -10.29 7.02
N SER A 127 -6.67 -10.09 6.90
CA SER A 127 -7.57 -11.20 6.60
C SER A 127 -7.02 -11.94 5.38
N ALA A 128 -7.22 -13.26 5.28
CA ALA A 128 -6.67 -14.16 4.24
C ALA A 128 -7.15 -13.86 2.78
N VAL A 129 -7.34 -12.59 2.45
CA VAL A 129 -7.64 -12.06 1.14
C VAL A 129 -6.35 -12.14 0.32
N ASP A 130 -6.40 -12.92 -0.74
CA ASP A 130 -5.30 -13.05 -1.69
C ASP A 130 -5.00 -11.69 -2.33
N ALA A 131 -3.74 -11.27 -2.33
CA ALA A 131 -3.25 -10.06 -3.01
C ALA A 131 -3.76 -9.96 -4.45
N ALA A 132 -3.89 -11.09 -5.16
CA ALA A 132 -4.40 -11.12 -6.52
C ALA A 132 -5.86 -10.65 -6.63
N THR A 133 -6.66 -10.86 -5.58
CA THR A 133 -8.06 -10.41 -5.52
C THR A 133 -8.19 -8.95 -5.10
N LEU A 134 -7.25 -8.47 -4.30
CA LEU A 134 -7.22 -7.09 -3.83
C LEU A 134 -6.77 -6.16 -4.95
N PHE A 135 -5.72 -6.53 -5.68
CA PHE A 135 -5.09 -5.69 -6.69
C PHE A 135 -4.76 -6.47 -7.98
N PRO A 136 -5.74 -6.78 -8.82
CA PRO A 136 -5.47 -7.53 -10.04
C PRO A 136 -4.60 -6.73 -11.04
N ALA A 137 -4.72 -5.40 -11.04
CA ALA A 137 -4.05 -4.52 -12.00
C ALA A 137 -2.76 -3.87 -11.47
N LEU A 138 -2.54 -3.77 -10.14
CA LEU A 138 -1.48 -2.93 -9.57
C LEU A 138 -0.07 -3.36 -10.03
N VAL A 139 0.65 -2.40 -10.59
CA VAL A 139 2.02 -2.54 -11.10
C VAL A 139 3.01 -1.74 -10.24
N GLN A 140 2.56 -0.65 -9.62
CA GLN A 140 3.44 0.22 -8.85
C GLN A 140 2.75 0.77 -7.60
N LEU A 141 3.41 0.58 -6.46
CA LEU A 141 3.12 1.31 -5.21
C LEU A 141 4.26 2.28 -4.96
N CYS A 142 3.97 3.58 -4.93
CA CYS A 142 4.95 4.61 -4.59
C CYS A 142 4.74 5.14 -3.17
N VAL A 143 5.74 4.91 -2.32
CA VAL A 143 5.73 5.25 -0.89
C VAL A 143 6.46 6.55 -0.57
N SER A 144 7.22 7.09 -1.53
CA SER A 144 8.00 8.31 -1.39
C SER A 144 8.83 8.37 -0.09
N VAL A 145 8.67 9.43 0.70
CA VAL A 145 9.31 9.64 2.00
C VAL A 145 8.36 9.40 3.18
N SER A 146 7.37 8.51 2.97
CA SER A 146 6.42 8.07 3.99
C SER A 146 7.11 7.71 5.30
N ILE A 147 6.42 7.98 6.41
CA ILE A 147 6.97 7.82 7.75
C ILE A 147 7.21 6.33 8.00
N ILE A 148 8.43 5.97 8.38
CA ILE A 148 8.85 4.62 8.71
C ILE A 148 10.03 4.72 9.69
N THR A 149 10.15 3.74 10.58
CA THR A 149 11.28 3.63 11.51
C THR A 149 11.93 2.26 11.39
N GLN A 150 13.12 2.12 11.99
CA GLN A 150 13.89 0.88 11.95
C GLN A 150 13.16 -0.26 12.67
N GLU A 151 12.39 0.04 13.71
CA GLU A 151 11.70 -0.94 14.55
C GLU A 151 10.59 -1.67 13.79
N VAL A 152 9.91 -0.98 12.86
CA VAL A 152 8.75 -1.52 12.14
C VAL A 152 9.07 -1.98 10.72
N GLN A 153 10.27 -1.69 10.19
CA GLN A 153 10.58 -1.96 8.79
C GLN A 153 10.38 -3.43 8.37
N GLY A 154 10.69 -4.37 9.27
CA GLY A 154 10.52 -5.81 9.02
C GLY A 154 9.06 -6.19 8.90
N ASP A 155 8.23 -5.72 9.83
CA ASP A 155 6.79 -6.00 9.84
C ASP A 155 6.10 -5.36 8.62
N VAL A 156 6.52 -4.15 8.23
CA VAL A 156 6.05 -3.48 7.01
C VAL A 156 6.41 -4.30 5.78
N ALA A 157 7.62 -4.85 5.70
CA ALA A 157 8.03 -5.69 4.57
C ALA A 157 7.23 -6.99 4.49
N ILE A 158 6.97 -7.66 5.63
CA ILE A 158 6.10 -8.84 5.70
C ILE A 158 4.71 -8.48 5.18
N TYR A 159 4.10 -7.43 5.73
CA TYR A 159 2.78 -6.96 5.33
C TYR A 159 2.68 -6.64 3.84
N LEU A 160 3.58 -5.83 3.30
CA LEU A 160 3.57 -5.47 1.88
C LEU A 160 3.83 -6.68 0.99
N SER A 161 4.68 -7.60 1.43
CA SER A 161 4.91 -8.83 0.70
C SER A 161 3.63 -9.69 0.63
N ASP A 162 2.76 -9.63 1.65
CA ASP A 162 1.47 -10.32 1.71
C ASP A 162 0.41 -9.71 0.80
N ILE A 163 0.31 -8.37 0.74
CA ILE A 163 -0.80 -7.70 0.06
C ILE A 163 -0.50 -7.25 -1.37
N LEU A 164 0.78 -7.09 -1.74
CA LEU A 164 1.15 -6.59 -3.06
C LEU A 164 1.25 -7.73 -4.08
N PRO A 165 0.65 -7.58 -5.27
CA PRO A 165 0.81 -8.53 -6.37
C PRO A 165 2.28 -8.76 -6.73
N LYS A 166 2.64 -9.96 -7.21
CA LYS A 166 4.02 -10.30 -7.59
C LYS A 166 4.63 -9.33 -8.62
N LYS A 167 3.82 -8.82 -9.56
CA LYS A 167 4.25 -7.84 -10.57
C LYS A 167 4.42 -6.43 -10.02
N CYS A 168 3.89 -6.14 -8.83
CA CYS A 168 3.91 -4.82 -8.24
C CYS A 168 5.30 -4.50 -7.70
N LYS A 169 5.84 -3.38 -8.15
CA LYS A 169 7.11 -2.82 -7.68
C LYS A 169 6.85 -1.78 -6.61
N LEU A 170 7.71 -1.76 -5.59
CA LEU A 170 7.77 -0.67 -4.62
C LEU A 170 8.67 0.42 -5.19
N SER A 171 8.11 1.62 -5.38
CA SER A 171 8.84 2.78 -5.91
C SER A 171 9.00 3.85 -4.84
N ILE A 172 10.15 4.52 -4.86
CA ILE A 172 10.53 5.54 -3.89
C ILE A 172 10.77 6.83 -4.68
N ILE A 173 9.70 7.60 -4.90
CA ILE A 173 9.70 8.87 -5.67
C ILE A 173 9.87 10.06 -4.71
N GLY A 174 10.40 11.20 -5.16
CA GLY A 174 10.57 12.41 -4.32
C GLY A 174 12.02 12.74 -3.99
N THR A 175 12.93 12.49 -4.93
CA THR A 175 14.37 12.85 -4.85
C THR A 175 14.66 14.27 -5.30
N GLU A 176 13.76 14.88 -6.08
CA GLU A 176 14.04 16.16 -6.72
C GLU A 176 13.22 17.26 -6.06
N TRP A 177 13.62 17.64 -4.84
CA TRP A 177 13.21 18.95 -4.35
C TRP A 177 13.77 19.99 -5.33
N PRO A 178 12.92 20.89 -5.88
CA PRO A 178 13.28 21.73 -7.02
C PRO A 178 14.34 22.81 -6.75
N GLY A 179 15.04 22.76 -5.62
CA GLY A 179 16.14 23.65 -5.29
C GLY A 179 17.37 22.88 -4.86
N LYS A 180 18.49 23.09 -5.57
CA LYS A 180 19.82 22.89 -4.97
C LYS A 180 19.86 23.80 -3.75
N ILE A 181 19.83 23.23 -2.55
CA ILE A 181 20.11 23.98 -1.32
C ILE A 181 21.52 24.53 -1.54
N ASP A 182 21.67 25.86 -1.63
CA ASP A 182 22.99 26.46 -1.74
C ASP A 182 23.65 26.26 -0.37
N ASP A 183 24.80 25.58 -0.34
CA ASP A 183 25.53 25.27 0.90
C ASP A 183 25.88 26.53 1.72
N ARG A 184 25.74 27.71 1.12
CA ARG A 184 25.99 29.03 1.72
C ARG A 184 24.89 29.54 2.65
N GLU A 185 23.66 29.02 2.57
CA GLU A 185 22.58 29.39 3.50
C GLU A 185 22.42 28.33 4.61
N GLU A 186 22.62 28.75 5.86
CA GLU A 186 22.42 27.95 7.07
C GLU A 186 20.92 27.76 7.40
N ASP A 187 20.08 27.38 6.43
CA ASP A 187 18.72 26.99 6.77
C ASP A 187 18.73 25.58 7.40
N VAL A 188 18.88 25.57 8.72
CA VAL A 188 18.89 24.37 9.56
C VAL A 188 17.66 23.49 9.30
N ASN A 189 16.51 24.09 8.95
CA ASN A 189 15.27 23.35 8.69
C ASN A 189 15.36 22.53 7.39
N LEU A 190 15.96 23.08 6.33
CA LEU A 190 16.14 22.37 5.06
C LEU A 190 17.13 21.21 5.21
N LYS A 191 18.23 21.40 5.96
CA LYS A 191 19.20 20.32 6.22
C LYS A 191 18.58 19.18 7.02
N TRP A 192 17.81 19.50 8.06
CA TRP A 192 17.09 18.49 8.84
C TRP A 192 16.06 17.73 8.01
N LEU A 193 15.30 18.43 7.17
CA LEU A 193 14.30 17.81 6.28
C LEU A 193 14.96 16.82 5.32
N GLN A 194 16.06 17.25 4.68
CA GLN A 194 16.84 16.39 3.78
C GLN A 194 17.37 15.15 4.50
N ALA A 195 17.86 15.30 5.74
CA ALA A 195 18.35 14.18 6.54
C ALA A 195 17.23 13.16 6.81
N ILE A 196 16.04 13.62 7.23
CA ILE A 196 14.89 12.73 7.45
C ILE A 196 14.47 12.02 6.17
N MET A 197 14.39 12.74 5.06
CA MET A 197 14.04 12.15 3.77
C MET A 197 15.03 11.05 3.38
N ASN A 198 16.34 11.29 3.57
CA ASN A 198 17.38 10.30 3.25
C ASN A 198 17.27 9.06 4.15
N VAL A 199 17.05 9.24 5.45
CA VAL A 199 16.86 8.12 6.39
C VAL A 199 15.64 7.29 5.99
N ARG A 200 14.49 7.92 5.73
CA ARG A 200 13.27 7.20 5.35
C ARG A 200 13.41 6.50 4.00
N LYS A 201 14.06 7.13 3.02
CA LYS A 201 14.38 6.49 1.73
C LYS A 201 15.22 5.24 1.93
N TYR A 202 16.27 5.34 2.75
CA TYR A 202 17.10 4.19 3.07
C TYR A 202 16.27 3.04 3.67
N MET A 203 15.40 3.32 4.64
CA MET A 203 14.51 2.31 5.23
C MET A 203 13.53 1.72 4.19
N TRP A 204 12.93 2.54 3.33
CA TRP A 204 12.06 2.04 2.26
C TRP A 204 12.79 1.21 1.21
N HIS A 205 14.06 1.49 0.93
CA HIS A 205 14.90 0.62 0.12
C HIS A 205 15.10 -0.73 0.79
N GLN A 206 15.39 -0.77 2.10
CA GLN A 206 15.47 -2.04 2.85
C GLN A 206 14.16 -2.83 2.78
N VAL A 207 13.01 -2.16 2.93
CA VAL A 207 11.69 -2.79 2.75
C VAL A 207 11.55 -3.38 1.35
N SER A 208 11.87 -2.61 0.32
CA SER A 208 11.82 -3.05 -1.08
C SER A 208 12.67 -4.30 -1.31
N ASP A 209 13.88 -4.33 -0.76
CA ASP A 209 14.84 -5.43 -0.92
C ASP A 209 14.37 -6.72 -0.20
N MET A 210 13.55 -6.59 0.86
CA MET A 210 13.00 -7.73 1.61
C MET A 210 11.75 -8.36 0.97
N ILE A 211 10.99 -7.62 0.15
CA ILE A 211 9.67 -8.08 -0.34
C ILE A 211 9.77 -9.38 -1.15
N ASP A 212 10.68 -9.47 -2.11
CA ASP A 212 10.78 -10.64 -2.99
C ASP A 212 11.32 -11.89 -2.27
N PRO A 213 12.37 -11.82 -1.43
CA PRO A 213 12.76 -12.93 -0.57
C PRO A 213 11.61 -13.45 0.30
N LEU A 214 10.82 -12.55 0.92
CA LEU A 214 9.67 -12.93 1.74
C LEU A 214 8.56 -13.62 0.93
N ARG A 215 8.32 -13.18 -0.31
CA ARG A 215 7.40 -13.85 -1.24
C ARG A 215 7.86 -15.26 -1.60
N GLN A 216 9.15 -15.42 -1.87
CA GLN A 216 9.73 -16.73 -2.20
C GLN A 216 9.65 -17.68 -1.01
N LEU A 217 9.96 -17.20 0.20
CA LEU A 217 9.88 -17.98 1.43
C LEU A 217 8.46 -18.49 1.65
N ARG A 218 7.45 -17.61 1.62
CA ARG A 218 6.04 -17.99 1.78
C ARG A 218 5.56 -18.95 0.71
N HIS A 219 5.99 -18.80 -0.54
CA HIS A 219 5.66 -19.75 -1.60
C HIS A 219 6.24 -21.14 -1.30
N SER A 220 7.52 -21.22 -0.92
CA SER A 220 8.16 -22.47 -0.52
C SER A 220 7.46 -23.12 0.67
N GLU A 221 7.07 -22.34 1.68
CA GLU A 221 6.33 -22.84 2.84
C GLU A 221 4.97 -23.41 2.46
N ARG A 222 4.22 -22.74 1.57
CA ARG A 222 2.94 -23.27 1.06
C ARG A 222 3.10 -24.59 0.33
N VAL A 223 4.08 -24.70 -0.57
CA VAL A 223 4.34 -25.95 -1.29
C VAL A 223 4.71 -27.10 -0.33
N LYS A 224 5.52 -26.81 0.70
CA LYS A 224 5.85 -27.80 1.74
C LYS A 224 4.62 -28.21 2.55
N ALA A 225 3.78 -27.25 2.92
CA ALA A 225 2.55 -27.51 3.67
C ALA A 225 1.55 -28.34 2.85
N GLU A 226 1.35 -28.01 1.57
CA GLU A 226 0.50 -28.76 0.64
C GLU A 226 0.95 -30.22 0.52
N LYS A 227 2.26 -30.44 0.34
CA LYS A 227 2.83 -31.79 0.29
C LYS A 227 2.63 -32.56 1.60
N ALA A 228 2.84 -31.91 2.74
CA ALA A 228 2.63 -32.54 4.05
C ALA A 228 1.15 -32.92 4.28
N VAL A 229 0.22 -32.08 3.83
CA VAL A 229 -1.23 -32.36 3.89
C VAL A 229 -1.59 -33.54 2.98
N GLU A 230 -1.04 -33.60 1.77
CA GLU A 230 -1.26 -34.71 0.84
C GLU A 230 -0.75 -36.05 1.41
N GLU A 231 0.47 -36.06 1.95
CA GLU A 231 1.07 -37.24 2.59
C GLU A 231 0.24 -37.70 3.80
N ALA A 232 -0.21 -36.77 4.65
CA ALA A 232 -1.06 -37.08 5.80
C ALA A 232 -2.44 -37.63 5.38
N THR A 233 -3.03 -37.06 4.33
CA THR A 233 -4.32 -37.52 3.78
C THR A 233 -4.18 -38.93 3.22
N HIS A 234 -3.12 -39.21 2.46
CA HIS A 234 -2.87 -40.53 1.90
C HIS A 234 -2.53 -41.58 2.99
N HIS A 235 -1.81 -41.18 4.04
CA HIS A 235 -1.58 -42.05 5.20
C HIS A 235 -2.90 -42.42 5.88
N SER A 236 -3.76 -41.43 6.17
CA SER A 236 -5.07 -41.65 6.76
C SER A 236 -5.97 -42.54 5.91
N ASN A 237 -5.97 -42.36 4.58
CA ASN A 237 -6.74 -43.21 3.67
C ASN A 237 -6.28 -44.68 3.70
N ARG A 238 -4.97 -44.93 3.79
CA ARG A 238 -4.45 -46.30 3.93
C ARG A 238 -4.88 -46.94 5.24
N GLU A 239 -4.84 -46.20 6.34
CA GLU A 239 -5.32 -46.72 7.64
C GLU A 239 -6.81 -47.05 7.59
N ILE A 240 -7.62 -46.19 6.97
CA ILE A 240 -9.05 -46.45 6.77
C ILE A 240 -9.26 -47.73 5.95
N GLU A 241 -8.53 -47.91 4.85
CA GLU A 241 -8.62 -49.13 4.03
C GLU A 241 -8.23 -50.39 4.83
N GLU A 242 -7.18 -50.33 5.63
CA GLU A 242 -6.77 -51.45 6.50
C GLU A 242 -7.83 -51.77 7.55
N LEU A 243 -8.42 -50.75 8.19
CA LEU A 243 -9.52 -50.93 9.13
C LEU A 243 -10.76 -51.54 8.47
N CYS A 244 -11.12 -51.08 7.26
CA CYS A 244 -12.22 -51.67 6.49
C CYS A 244 -11.96 -53.15 6.16
N LYS A 245 -10.72 -53.52 5.77
CA LYS A 245 -10.35 -54.92 5.51
C LYS A 245 -10.47 -55.77 6.78
N ARG A 246 -10.04 -55.26 7.93
CA ARG A 246 -10.14 -55.96 9.22
C ARG A 246 -11.59 -56.15 9.66
N LEU A 247 -12.44 -55.14 9.50
CA LEU A 247 -13.86 -55.24 9.81
C LEU A 247 -14.55 -56.29 8.92
N ALA A 248 -14.27 -56.29 7.61
CA ALA A 248 -14.82 -57.29 6.69
C ALA A 248 -14.42 -58.73 7.06
N HIS A 249 -13.20 -58.93 7.58
CA HIS A 249 -12.76 -60.24 8.08
C HIS A 249 -13.59 -60.69 9.28
N LEU A 250 -13.74 -59.83 10.28
CA LEU A 250 -14.51 -60.11 11.50
C LEU A 250 -15.98 -60.39 11.21
N GLU A 251 -16.57 -59.66 10.26
CA GLU A 251 -17.95 -59.89 9.81
C GLU A 251 -18.13 -61.28 9.17
N ASN A 252 -17.14 -61.75 8.40
CA ASN A 252 -17.16 -63.08 7.80
C ASN A 252 -16.99 -64.20 8.84
N GLU A 253 -16.13 -64.02 9.84
CA GLU A 253 -15.95 -64.96 10.95
C GLU A 253 -17.24 -65.10 11.76
N SER A 254 -17.87 -63.98 12.14
CA SER A 254 -19.13 -64.01 12.91
C SER A 254 -20.30 -64.69 12.18
N ARG A 255 -20.32 -64.65 10.85
CA ARG A 255 -21.31 -65.35 10.02
C ARG A 255 -21.04 -66.85 9.89
N GLY A 256 -19.79 -67.28 10.01
CA GLY A 256 -19.39 -68.68 9.95
C GLY A 256 -19.87 -69.47 11.17
N ASP A 257 -19.82 -68.86 12.35
CA ASP A 257 -20.21 -69.51 13.62
C ASP A 257 -21.73 -69.68 13.81
N ALA A 258 -22.55 -69.03 12.96
CA ALA A 258 -24.01 -69.08 13.03
C ALA A 258 -24.64 -70.18 12.13
N ARG A 259 -23.84 -71.02 11.48
CA ARG A 259 -24.29 -72.13 10.61
C ARG A 259 -23.97 -73.48 11.23
#